data_AF-A0A655E5F3-F1
#
_entry.id   AF-A0A655E5F3-F1
#
_cell.length_a   1.000
_cell.length_b   1.000
_cell.length_c   1.000
_cell.angle_alpha   90.00
_cell.angle_beta   90.00
_cell.angle_gamma   90.00
#
_symmetry.space_group_name_H-M   'P 1'
#
loop_
_entity.id
_entity.type
_entity.pdbx_description
1 polymer ?
#
loop_
_entity_poly.entity_id
_entity_poly.type
_entity_poly.pdbx_seq_one_letter_code
_entity_poly.pdbx_strand_id
1 'polypeptide(L)'
;MLPFSWQGVSLHAAGASRVRARIAPAGDGTVSVELADQAGLPVLSVQALVMRSVSSQLLSAAVAAADAAGRGLLEVAWLPVELAHNDISADLVVWELESFQDGVGPVYSATHRVLVALQSWLAQERAGRLVVLTQGSVGQDATNLAGAAVWGLVRSAQAEHPGRVMLVDSDGSMDVGDVIGCGEEQLMIRNGTAYAARLAQLRPQPILQLPDTNSGWRLVAGGAGTLEDLTLASCPAKELAPGQVRIEVRALGVNFRDVLVALGIYPGAAELGAEGAGVVTEVGPGVTGLAVGDPVMGLLGVAGSEAVVDARLVVKLPNRWPLTDAAGVPVVFLTAYYALRVLAQVQPGESVLVHAAAGGVGMAAVQLARLWGLEVFATASRGKWDTLHTMGCDNTHVADSRTLAFEETFWLTTEGRGVDVVLNSLAGEFTDASLRLLPRGGRFIEMGKTEFGTPRSLPRTILGWPTGLST
;
A
#
# COMPACT_ATOMS: atom_id res chain seq x y z
N MET A 1 26.37 -2.36 6.99
CA MET A 1 27.46 -3.26 6.58
C MET A 1 28.79 -2.53 6.78
N LEU A 2 29.84 -3.19 7.26
CA LEU A 2 31.18 -2.60 7.40
C LEU A 2 32.20 -3.37 6.55
N PRO A 3 33.17 -2.69 5.91
CA PRO A 3 34.31 -3.32 5.26
C PRO A 3 35.02 -4.27 6.22
N PHE A 4 35.19 -5.53 5.82
CA PHE A 4 35.85 -6.55 6.63
C PHE A 4 37.17 -7.00 6.00
N SER A 5 37.19 -7.24 4.68
CA SER A 5 38.37 -7.68 3.96
C SER A 5 38.42 -7.05 2.57
N TRP A 6 39.62 -6.63 2.16
CA TRP A 6 39.89 -6.03 0.85
C TRP A 6 40.83 -6.95 0.08
N GLN A 7 40.51 -7.24 -1.19
CA GLN A 7 41.28 -8.09 -2.07
C GLN A 7 41.46 -7.43 -3.43
N GLY A 8 42.64 -7.61 -4.03
CA GLY A 8 42.98 -7.02 -5.33
C GLY A 8 42.95 -5.49 -5.31
N VAL A 9 43.49 -4.87 -4.25
CA VAL A 9 43.59 -3.40 -4.16
C VAL A 9 44.77 -2.92 -5.00
N SER A 10 44.53 -1.95 -5.88
CA SER A 10 45.56 -1.25 -6.64
C SER A 10 45.32 0.25 -6.56
N LEU A 11 46.36 1.02 -6.22
CA LEU A 11 46.35 2.48 -6.28
C LEU A 11 47.04 2.91 -7.57
N HIS A 12 46.32 3.64 -8.42
CA HIS A 12 46.79 4.07 -9.74
C HIS A 12 47.31 5.50 -9.72
N ALA A 13 46.75 6.36 -8.88
CA ALA A 13 47.15 7.76 -8.73
C ALA A 13 46.89 8.27 -7.30
N ALA A 14 47.57 9.35 -6.90
CA ALA A 14 47.40 10.01 -5.61
C ALA A 14 47.21 11.52 -5.79
N GLY A 15 46.68 12.21 -4.76
CA GLY A 15 46.52 13.67 -4.75
C GLY A 15 45.17 14.20 -5.25
N ALA A 16 44.24 13.32 -5.65
CA ALA A 16 42.87 13.71 -5.97
C ALA A 16 42.15 14.20 -4.70
N SER A 17 41.70 15.46 -4.69
CA SER A 17 40.88 16.02 -3.59
C SER A 17 39.40 15.62 -3.69
N ARG A 18 38.97 15.11 -4.86
CA ARG A 18 37.63 14.59 -5.13
C ARG A 18 37.74 13.41 -6.12
N VAL A 19 36.93 12.39 -5.90
CA VAL A 19 36.86 11.19 -6.75
C VAL A 19 35.41 10.85 -7.08
N ARG A 20 35.19 10.14 -8.20
CA ARG A 20 33.95 9.44 -8.54
C ARG A 20 34.14 7.96 -8.24
N ALA A 21 33.16 7.33 -7.62
CA ALA A 21 33.22 5.92 -7.23
C ALA A 21 32.20 5.09 -8.03
N ARG A 22 32.62 3.94 -8.53
CA ARG A 22 31.75 2.88 -9.05
C ARG A 22 31.83 1.68 -8.11
N ILE A 23 30.68 1.24 -7.61
CA ILE A 23 30.55 0.06 -6.75
C ILE A 23 29.68 -0.95 -7.48
N ALA A 24 30.14 -2.19 -7.64
CA ALA A 24 29.41 -3.24 -8.35
C ALA A 24 29.45 -4.56 -7.57
N PRO A 25 28.43 -5.44 -7.70
CA PRO A 25 28.47 -6.77 -7.11
C PRO A 25 29.65 -7.60 -7.65
N ALA A 26 30.36 -8.31 -6.77
CA ALA A 26 31.51 -9.16 -7.12
C ALA A 26 31.40 -10.60 -6.57
N GLY A 27 30.18 -11.03 -6.21
CA GLY A 27 29.88 -12.31 -5.58
C GLY A 27 29.09 -12.15 -4.28
N ASP A 28 28.79 -13.27 -3.61
CA ASP A 28 27.95 -13.27 -2.41
C ASP A 28 28.57 -12.41 -1.29
N GLY A 29 27.85 -11.36 -0.89
CA GLY A 29 28.28 -10.43 0.18
C GLY A 29 29.51 -9.57 -0.15
N THR A 30 29.91 -9.49 -1.43
CA THR A 30 31.15 -8.84 -1.87
C THR A 30 30.89 -7.82 -2.97
N VAL A 31 31.59 -6.69 -2.93
CA VAL A 31 31.53 -5.64 -3.97
C VAL A 31 32.91 -5.33 -4.53
N SER A 32 33.01 -4.94 -5.80
CA SER A 32 34.19 -4.29 -6.37
C SER A 32 34.07 -2.78 -6.26
N VAL A 33 35.19 -2.06 -6.11
CA VAL A 33 35.22 -0.59 -6.06
C VAL A 33 36.23 -0.05 -7.06
N GLU A 34 35.81 0.89 -7.90
CA GLU A 34 36.70 1.66 -8.77
C GLU A 34 36.53 3.14 -8.46
N LEU A 35 37.64 3.85 -8.26
CA LEU A 35 37.70 5.28 -8.08
C LEU A 35 38.38 5.91 -9.29
N ALA A 36 37.81 7.00 -9.80
CA ALA A 36 38.41 7.84 -10.81
C ALA A 36 38.40 9.31 -10.35
N ASP A 37 39.32 10.13 -10.85
CA ASP A 37 39.33 11.56 -10.60
C ASP A 37 38.25 12.29 -11.41
N GLN A 38 38.23 13.62 -11.36
CA GLN A 38 37.24 14.42 -12.09
C GLN A 38 37.39 14.36 -13.61
N ALA A 39 38.58 14.04 -14.12
CA ALA A 39 38.85 13.83 -15.54
C ALA A 39 38.52 12.40 -16.00
N GLY A 40 38.15 11.51 -15.05
CA GLY A 40 37.85 10.11 -15.33
C GLY A 40 39.09 9.21 -15.35
N LEU A 41 40.25 9.69 -14.90
CA LEU A 41 41.46 8.87 -14.78
C LEU A 41 41.39 8.00 -13.52
N PRO A 42 41.82 6.72 -13.59
CA PRO A 42 41.74 5.82 -12.46
C PRO A 42 42.62 6.27 -11.30
N VAL A 43 42.07 6.22 -10.09
CA VAL A 43 42.73 6.55 -8.82
C VAL A 43 42.96 5.28 -8.00
N LEU A 44 41.95 4.42 -7.85
CA LEU A 44 42.03 3.19 -7.05
C LEU A 44 41.10 2.12 -7.64
N SER A 45 41.49 0.86 -7.60
CA SER A 45 40.62 -0.28 -7.89
C SER A 45 40.70 -1.33 -6.79
N VAL A 46 39.58 -1.95 -6.48
CA VAL A 46 39.42 -3.04 -5.50
C VAL A 46 38.59 -4.11 -6.18
N GLN A 47 39.17 -5.29 -6.37
CA GLN A 47 38.46 -6.39 -7.01
C GLN A 47 37.35 -6.96 -6.11
N ALA A 48 37.62 -7.10 -4.81
CA ALA A 48 36.66 -7.66 -3.87
C ALA A 48 36.77 -7.00 -2.49
N LEU A 49 35.67 -6.43 -2.03
CA LEU A 49 35.46 -5.88 -0.70
C LEU A 49 34.35 -6.68 -0.03
N VAL A 50 34.75 -7.54 0.91
CA VAL A 50 33.84 -8.34 1.73
C VAL A 50 33.29 -7.45 2.84
N MET A 51 31.97 -7.42 3.00
CA MET A 51 31.34 -6.67 4.08
C MET A 51 30.71 -7.59 5.13
N ARG A 52 30.69 -7.14 6.39
CA ARG A 52 29.96 -7.82 7.47
C ARG A 52 28.77 -7.01 7.94
N SER A 53 27.75 -7.71 8.44
CA SER A 53 26.59 -7.09 9.07
C SER A 53 27.02 -6.31 10.31
N VAL A 54 26.35 -5.17 10.51
CA VAL A 54 26.49 -4.33 11.70
C VAL A 54 25.25 -4.58 12.53
N SER A 55 25.37 -4.68 13.85
CA SER A 55 24.19 -4.77 14.71
C SER A 55 23.34 -3.50 14.57
N SER A 56 22.02 -3.63 14.69
CA SER A 56 21.10 -2.50 14.70
C SER A 56 21.52 -1.45 15.73
N GLN A 57 21.95 -1.87 16.92
CA GLN A 57 22.42 -0.98 17.99
C GLN A 57 23.64 -0.13 17.58
N LEU A 58 24.66 -0.72 16.96
CA LEU A 58 25.83 0.02 16.50
C LEU A 58 25.48 0.97 15.35
N LEU A 59 24.59 0.56 14.45
CA LEU A 59 24.11 1.41 13.37
C LEU A 59 23.31 2.60 13.91
N SER A 60 22.38 2.37 14.84
CA SER A 60 21.60 3.44 15.48
C SER A 60 22.47 4.41 16.24
N ALA A 61 23.48 3.93 16.97
CA ALA A 61 24.44 4.79 17.66
C ALA A 61 25.26 5.65 16.68
N ALA A 62 25.69 5.07 15.54
CA ALA A 62 26.41 5.79 14.50
C ALA A 62 25.54 6.84 13.80
N VAL A 63 24.26 6.53 13.52
CA VAL A 63 23.29 7.47 12.96
C VAL A 63 23.03 8.62 13.95
N ALA A 64 22.78 8.31 15.22
CA ALA A 64 22.57 9.32 16.26
C ALA A 64 23.80 10.24 16.43
N ALA A 65 25.02 9.68 16.37
CA ALA A 65 26.24 10.46 16.41
C ALA A 65 26.42 11.35 15.16
N ALA A 66 26.05 10.84 13.97
CA ALA A 66 26.06 11.62 12.74
C ALA A 66 25.04 12.75 12.78
N ASP A 67 23.83 12.50 13.28
CA ASP A 67 22.78 13.50 13.49
C ASP A 67 23.23 14.59 14.46
N ALA A 68 23.82 14.22 15.60
CA ALA A 68 24.37 15.16 16.57
C ALA A 68 25.51 16.03 15.99
N ALA A 69 26.24 15.50 15.00
CA ALA A 69 27.29 16.22 14.28
C ALA A 69 26.77 17.00 13.06
N GLY A 70 25.46 17.07 12.82
CA GLY A 70 24.87 17.73 11.66
C GLY A 70 25.14 17.03 10.32
N ARG A 71 25.52 15.74 10.36
CA ARG A 71 25.78 14.86 9.21
C ARG A 71 24.70 13.79 9.06
N GLY A 72 23.51 14.07 9.58
CA GLY A 72 22.34 13.24 9.43
C GLY A 72 21.97 12.98 7.96
N LEU A 73 21.15 11.97 7.73
CA LEU A 73 20.52 11.79 6.43
C LEU A 73 19.64 13.00 6.12
N LEU A 74 19.56 13.36 4.84
CA LEU A 74 18.70 14.44 4.36
C LEU A 74 17.53 13.84 3.57
N GLU A 75 16.37 14.47 3.67
CA GLU A 75 15.21 14.21 2.84
C GLU A 75 14.81 15.47 2.05
N VAL A 76 14.04 15.28 0.99
CA VAL A 76 13.42 16.40 0.27
C VAL A 76 12.11 16.74 0.97
N ALA A 77 12.10 17.87 1.67
CA ALA A 77 10.89 18.46 2.24
C ALA A 77 10.25 19.42 1.24
N TRP A 78 8.93 19.31 1.09
CA TRP A 78 8.12 20.22 0.27
C TRP A 78 7.47 21.25 1.18
N LEU A 79 7.98 22.48 1.14
CA LEU A 79 7.51 23.57 2.03
C LEU A 79 6.59 24.51 1.26
N PRO A 80 5.46 24.95 1.83
CA PRO A 80 4.55 25.86 1.16
C PRO A 80 5.24 27.17 0.83
N VAL A 81 4.94 27.72 -0.35
CA VAL A 81 5.49 28.98 -0.84
C VAL A 81 4.37 30.01 -0.89
N GLU A 82 4.64 31.21 -0.36
CA GLU A 82 3.74 32.34 -0.56
C GLU A 82 3.88 32.87 -1.98
N LEU A 83 2.76 32.84 -2.72
CA LEU A 83 2.70 33.35 -4.07
C LEU A 83 2.38 34.84 -4.03
N ALA A 84 3.38 35.67 -4.32
CA ALA A 84 3.13 37.08 -4.60
C ALA A 84 2.51 37.20 -6.01
N HIS A 85 1.44 37.98 -6.15
CA HIS A 85 0.94 38.39 -7.46
C HIS A 85 2.08 39.09 -8.22
N ASN A 86 2.50 38.50 -9.34
CA ASN A 86 3.57 39.04 -10.17
C ASN A 86 3.04 39.25 -11.59
N ASP A 87 3.04 40.51 -12.06
CA ASP A 87 2.77 40.91 -13.44
C ASP A 87 3.92 40.54 -14.42
N ILE A 88 4.74 39.54 -14.07
CA ILE A 88 5.88 39.13 -14.88
C ILE A 88 5.37 38.24 -16.02
N SER A 89 5.06 38.88 -17.16
CA SER A 89 5.00 38.20 -18.45
C SER A 89 6.43 37.83 -18.89
N ALA A 90 6.96 36.73 -18.34
CA ALA A 90 8.17 36.12 -18.87
C ALA A 90 7.83 35.38 -20.17
N ASP A 91 8.72 35.37 -21.16
CA ASP A 91 8.61 34.49 -22.31
C ASP A 91 8.68 33.03 -21.84
N LEU A 92 7.51 32.41 -21.69
CA LEU A 92 7.33 31.08 -21.13
C LEU A 92 6.97 30.09 -22.22
N VAL A 93 7.64 28.96 -22.21
CA VAL A 93 7.21 27.79 -22.97
C VAL A 93 6.98 26.67 -21.98
N VAL A 94 5.74 26.20 -21.92
CA VAL A 94 5.38 25.03 -21.14
C VAL A 94 5.52 23.80 -22.03
N TRP A 95 6.31 22.85 -21.57
CA TRP A 95 6.42 21.52 -22.13
C TRP A 95 5.80 20.54 -21.14
N GLU A 96 4.72 19.90 -21.53
CA GLU A 96 3.99 18.96 -20.70
C GLU A 96 4.40 17.53 -21.03
N LEU A 97 4.69 16.76 -19.98
CA LEU A 97 4.93 15.33 -20.12
C LEU A 97 3.59 14.62 -20.32
N GLU A 98 3.39 14.07 -21.52
CA GLU A 98 2.24 13.21 -21.80
C GLU A 98 2.14 12.06 -20.78
N SER A 99 0.91 11.64 -20.48
CA SER A 99 0.69 10.52 -19.56
C SER A 99 1.21 9.21 -20.17
N PHE A 100 1.94 8.46 -19.36
CA PHE A 100 2.46 7.15 -19.74
C PHE A 100 1.79 6.05 -18.92
N GLN A 101 1.62 4.88 -19.53
CA GLN A 101 1.32 3.66 -18.79
C GLN A 101 2.55 3.23 -17.97
N ASP A 102 2.37 2.56 -16.84
CA ASP A 102 3.47 2.15 -15.98
C ASP A 102 4.43 1.15 -16.66
N GLY A 103 5.75 1.31 -16.43
CA GLY A 103 6.78 0.39 -16.91
C GLY A 103 8.11 1.05 -17.30
N VAL A 104 9.12 0.24 -17.61
CA VAL A 104 10.50 0.70 -17.92
C VAL A 104 10.63 1.36 -19.31
N GLY A 105 9.94 0.83 -20.33
CA GLY A 105 9.96 1.42 -21.69
C GLY A 105 9.47 2.88 -21.75
N PRO A 106 8.40 3.23 -21.03
CA PRO A 106 7.96 4.61 -20.81
C PRO A 106 9.02 5.54 -20.23
N VAL A 107 9.81 5.09 -19.25
CA VAL A 107 10.88 5.90 -18.62
C VAL A 107 11.93 6.33 -19.65
N TYR A 108 12.40 5.38 -20.46
CA TYR A 108 13.37 5.66 -21.51
C TYR A 108 12.82 6.64 -22.56
N SER A 109 11.58 6.42 -22.99
CA SER A 109 10.93 7.28 -23.99
C SER A 109 10.73 8.70 -23.47
N ALA A 110 10.27 8.86 -22.22
CA ALA A 110 10.05 10.15 -21.58
C ALA A 110 11.36 10.95 -21.42
N THR A 111 12.42 10.30 -20.91
CA THR A 111 13.73 10.94 -20.73
C THR A 111 14.37 11.34 -22.06
N HIS A 112 14.25 10.54 -23.12
CA HIS A 112 14.72 10.93 -24.45
C HIS A 112 13.94 12.09 -25.06
N ARG A 113 12.61 12.12 -24.91
CA ARG A 113 11.79 13.21 -25.42
C ARG A 113 12.12 14.53 -24.73
N VAL A 114 12.21 14.54 -23.39
CA VAL A 114 12.57 15.76 -22.66
C VAL A 114 14.00 16.19 -22.97
N LEU A 115 14.93 15.25 -23.18
CA LEU A 115 16.30 15.58 -23.60
C LEU A 115 16.33 16.34 -24.93
N VAL A 116 15.57 15.88 -25.92
CA VAL A 116 15.46 16.56 -27.23
C VAL A 116 14.86 17.97 -27.05
N ALA A 117 13.83 18.11 -26.22
CA ALA A 117 13.22 19.40 -25.92
C ALA A 117 14.22 20.35 -25.22
N LEU A 118 14.95 19.86 -24.22
CA LEU A 118 15.98 20.62 -23.51
C LEU A 118 17.11 21.06 -24.45
N GLN A 119 17.67 20.15 -25.25
CA GLN A 119 18.73 20.47 -26.22
C GLN A 119 18.26 21.52 -27.23
N SER A 120 17.05 21.37 -27.77
CA SER A 120 16.47 22.32 -28.73
C SER A 120 16.21 23.69 -28.11
N TRP A 121 15.81 23.74 -26.83
CA TRP A 121 15.58 24.98 -26.09
C TRP A 121 16.88 25.69 -25.74
N LEU A 122 17.86 24.95 -25.24
CA LEU A 122 19.14 25.47 -24.74
C LEU A 122 20.07 25.90 -25.88
N ALA A 123 19.92 25.34 -27.07
CA ALA A 123 20.63 25.79 -28.27
C ALA A 123 20.21 27.20 -28.76
N GLN A 124 19.11 27.76 -28.26
CA GLN A 124 18.61 29.08 -28.66
C GLN A 124 19.13 30.18 -27.72
N GLU A 125 19.67 31.26 -28.30
CA GLU A 125 20.04 32.50 -27.59
C GLU A 125 18.80 33.36 -27.30
N ARG A 126 17.91 32.90 -26.40
CA ARG A 126 16.71 33.63 -25.97
C ARG A 126 16.62 33.80 -24.46
N ALA A 127 15.98 34.88 -24.02
CA ALA A 127 15.84 35.28 -22.62
C ALA A 127 14.69 34.59 -21.84
N GLY A 128 13.98 33.63 -22.46
CA GLY A 128 12.83 32.95 -21.84
C GLY A 128 13.17 31.80 -20.88
N ARG A 129 12.13 31.17 -20.33
CA ARG A 129 12.20 29.95 -19.49
C ARG A 129 11.39 28.80 -20.09
N LEU A 130 11.96 27.60 -20.06
CA LEU A 130 11.23 26.35 -20.32
C LEU A 130 10.67 25.81 -19.01
N VAL A 131 9.35 25.65 -18.94
CA VAL A 131 8.70 24.96 -17.82
C VAL A 131 8.44 23.52 -18.25
N VAL A 132 9.05 22.57 -17.54
CA VAL A 132 8.76 21.14 -17.71
C VAL A 132 7.68 20.77 -16.69
N LEU A 133 6.47 20.54 -17.19
CA LEU A 133 5.29 20.22 -16.41
C LEU A 133 5.09 18.70 -16.34
N THR A 134 4.94 18.17 -15.14
CA THR A 134 4.62 16.77 -14.88
C THR A 134 3.40 16.65 -13.97
N GLN A 135 2.86 15.43 -13.86
CA GLN A 135 1.79 15.11 -12.92
C GLN A 135 2.17 13.86 -12.12
N GLY A 136 2.01 13.92 -10.79
CA GLY A 136 2.22 12.79 -9.89
C GLY A 136 3.66 12.25 -9.85
N SER A 137 4.65 13.08 -10.19
CA SER A 137 6.05 12.65 -10.36
C SER A 137 6.94 12.88 -9.14
N VAL A 138 6.47 13.69 -8.19
CA VAL A 138 7.17 14.02 -6.94
C VAL A 138 6.20 14.10 -5.77
N GLY A 139 6.76 14.06 -4.55
CA GLY A 139 5.99 13.98 -3.30
C GLY A 139 5.91 12.55 -2.78
N GLN A 140 5.28 12.38 -1.61
CA GLN A 140 5.13 11.06 -0.98
C GLN A 140 4.20 10.13 -1.78
N ASP A 141 3.22 10.71 -2.47
CA ASP A 141 2.22 9.97 -3.28
C ASP A 141 2.62 9.88 -4.76
N ALA A 142 3.90 10.03 -5.09
CA ALA A 142 4.37 9.99 -6.47
C ALA A 142 4.15 8.59 -7.09
N THR A 143 3.40 8.54 -8.18
CA THR A 143 3.08 7.31 -8.92
C THR A 143 3.75 7.28 -10.30
N ASN A 144 4.11 8.45 -10.84
CA ASN A 144 4.67 8.57 -12.19
C ASN A 144 6.20 8.44 -12.20
N LEU A 145 6.69 7.21 -12.37
CA LEU A 145 8.13 6.90 -12.39
C LEU A 145 8.86 7.54 -13.59
N ALA A 146 8.19 7.64 -14.75
CA ALA A 146 8.77 8.26 -15.94
C ALA A 146 9.00 9.76 -15.71
N GLY A 147 8.02 10.44 -15.11
CA GLY A 147 8.15 11.82 -14.68
C GLY A 147 9.22 12.01 -13.61
N ALA A 148 9.33 11.11 -12.63
CA ALA A 148 10.40 11.17 -11.63
C ALA A 148 11.82 11.10 -12.26
N ALA A 149 11.99 10.27 -13.29
CA ALA A 149 13.24 10.20 -14.05
C ALA A 149 13.51 11.49 -14.86
N VAL A 150 12.47 12.06 -15.48
CA VAL A 150 12.52 13.37 -16.15
C VAL A 150 12.98 14.45 -15.16
N TRP A 151 12.45 14.49 -13.94
CA TRP A 151 12.90 15.39 -12.87
C TRP A 151 14.39 15.23 -12.57
N GLY A 152 14.90 13.99 -12.53
CA GLY A 152 16.33 13.72 -12.37
C GLY A 152 17.19 14.33 -13.48
N LEU A 153 16.82 14.10 -14.74
CA LEU A 153 17.52 14.63 -15.91
C LEU A 153 17.48 16.17 -15.97
N VAL A 154 16.31 16.76 -15.78
CA VAL A 154 16.13 18.22 -15.84
C VAL A 154 16.89 18.93 -14.73
N ARG A 155 17.00 18.33 -13.53
CA ARG A 155 17.86 18.86 -12.46
C ARG A 155 19.34 18.98 -12.85
N SER A 156 19.85 18.06 -13.68
CA SER A 156 21.21 18.20 -14.25
C SER A 156 21.28 19.41 -15.17
N ALA A 157 20.29 19.58 -16.05
CA ALA A 157 20.23 20.73 -16.96
C ALA A 157 20.07 22.06 -16.21
N GLN A 158 19.34 22.11 -15.08
CA GLN A 158 19.25 23.29 -14.21
C GLN A 158 20.60 23.66 -13.61
N ALA A 159 21.38 22.67 -13.17
CA ALA A 159 22.73 22.89 -12.64
C ALA A 159 23.70 23.42 -13.70
N GLU A 160 23.55 22.98 -14.96
CA GLU A 160 24.37 23.43 -16.10
C GLU A 160 23.91 24.79 -16.65
N HIS A 161 22.61 25.10 -16.58
CA HIS A 161 22.00 26.31 -17.13
C HIS A 161 21.03 26.98 -16.13
N PRO A 162 21.53 27.64 -15.07
CA PRO A 162 20.69 28.25 -14.04
C PRO A 162 19.67 29.26 -14.57
N GLY A 163 18.45 29.25 -14.02
CA GLY A 163 17.39 30.19 -14.38
C GLY A 163 16.75 30.02 -15.76
N ARG A 164 17.16 29.03 -16.56
CA ARG A 164 16.64 28.77 -17.92
C ARG A 164 15.55 27.71 -18.01
N VAL A 165 15.45 26.85 -17.00
CA VAL A 165 14.51 25.73 -16.95
C VAL A 165 13.88 25.64 -15.56
N MET A 166 12.57 25.43 -15.50
CA MET A 166 11.80 25.24 -14.27
C MET A 166 11.10 23.89 -14.30
N LEU A 167 11.04 23.21 -13.17
CA LEU A 167 10.27 21.99 -12.96
C LEU A 167 9.00 22.31 -12.18
N VAL A 168 7.85 21.87 -12.68
CA VAL A 168 6.56 21.99 -12.00
C VAL A 168 5.86 20.65 -12.05
N ASP A 169 5.44 20.13 -10.91
CA ASP A 169 4.55 18.96 -10.86
C ASP A 169 3.19 19.38 -10.33
N SER A 170 2.14 19.26 -11.14
CA SER A 170 0.82 19.81 -10.86
C SER A 170 -0.27 18.74 -10.83
N ASP A 171 -1.22 18.90 -9.93
CA ASP A 171 -2.50 18.18 -9.91
C ASP A 171 -3.62 18.93 -10.66
N GLY A 172 -3.30 20.07 -11.28
CA GLY A 172 -4.24 20.92 -12.01
C GLY A 172 -5.06 21.87 -11.14
N SER A 173 -4.78 21.93 -9.82
CA SER A 173 -5.53 22.80 -8.90
C SER A 173 -5.19 24.29 -9.00
N MET A 174 -4.11 24.66 -9.72
CA MET A 174 -3.68 26.03 -9.98
C MET A 174 -3.15 26.16 -11.41
N ASP A 175 -3.26 27.36 -11.99
CA ASP A 175 -2.58 27.66 -13.25
C ASP A 175 -1.07 27.78 -13.01
N VAL A 176 -0.29 27.17 -13.91
CA VAL A 176 1.17 27.21 -13.87
C VAL A 176 1.66 28.65 -14.04
N GLY A 177 0.94 29.48 -14.82
CA GLY A 177 1.25 30.90 -14.99
C GLY A 177 1.26 31.70 -13.68
N ASP A 178 0.46 31.30 -12.70
CA ASP A 178 0.33 32.02 -11.43
C ASP A 178 1.44 31.69 -10.43
N VAL A 179 2.14 30.55 -10.60
CA VAL A 179 3.13 30.07 -9.62
C VAL A 179 4.59 30.33 -10.03
N ILE A 180 4.86 30.41 -11.33
CA ILE A 180 6.21 30.54 -11.91
C ILE A 180 6.95 31.83 -11.49
N GLY A 181 6.22 32.84 -11.03
CA GLY A 181 6.74 34.13 -10.58
C GLY A 181 7.30 34.12 -9.16
N CYS A 182 7.18 33.01 -8.41
CA CYS A 182 7.60 32.94 -7.00
C CYS A 182 9.12 32.85 -6.78
N GLY A 183 9.91 32.74 -7.86
CA GLY A 183 11.38 32.69 -7.79
C GLY A 183 11.96 31.29 -7.54
N GLU A 184 11.13 30.27 -7.41
CA GLU A 184 11.55 28.88 -7.24
C GLU A 184 11.79 28.19 -8.60
N GLU A 185 12.80 27.33 -8.68
CA GLU A 185 13.09 26.56 -9.91
C GLU A 185 12.42 25.17 -9.92
N GLN A 186 11.91 24.72 -8.78
CA GLN A 186 11.30 23.41 -8.59
C GLN A 186 10.06 23.53 -7.70
N LEU A 187 8.89 23.27 -8.26
CA LEU A 187 7.60 23.40 -7.60
C LEU A 187 6.77 22.12 -7.67
N MET A 188 6.01 21.87 -6.62
CA MET A 188 4.93 20.90 -6.57
C MET A 188 3.64 21.63 -6.20
N ILE A 189 2.56 21.40 -6.94
CA ILE A 189 1.25 21.99 -6.70
C ILE A 189 0.31 20.87 -6.25
N ARG A 190 -0.29 21.02 -5.07
CA ARG A 190 -1.29 20.10 -4.52
C ARG A 190 -2.41 20.86 -3.84
N ASN A 191 -3.66 20.52 -4.13
CA ASN A 191 -4.84 21.04 -3.45
C ASN A 191 -4.84 22.58 -3.34
N GLY A 192 -4.47 23.29 -4.40
CA GLY A 192 -4.45 24.75 -4.45
C GLY A 192 -3.29 25.40 -3.69
N THR A 193 -2.27 24.64 -3.31
CA THR A 193 -1.07 25.15 -2.64
C THR A 193 0.19 24.80 -3.44
N ALA A 194 1.08 25.77 -3.64
CA ALA A 194 2.39 25.58 -4.24
C ALA A 194 3.45 25.30 -3.15
N TYR A 195 4.31 24.32 -3.41
CA TYR A 195 5.37 23.88 -2.52
C TYR A 195 6.72 23.90 -3.24
N ALA A 196 7.77 24.33 -2.55
CA ALA A 196 9.14 24.27 -3.03
C ALA A 196 9.93 23.15 -2.37
N ALA A 197 10.83 22.53 -3.15
CA ALA A 197 11.74 21.52 -2.64
C ALA A 197 12.87 22.14 -1.82
N ARG A 198 13.14 21.58 -0.63
CA ARG A 198 14.30 21.89 0.21
C ARG A 198 14.89 20.61 0.77
N LEU A 199 16.20 20.58 0.96
CA LEU A 199 16.83 19.51 1.74
C LEU A 199 16.66 19.83 3.22
N ALA A 200 16.01 18.93 3.93
CA ALA A 200 15.84 18.98 5.38
C ALA A 200 16.52 17.76 6.02
N GLN A 201 16.92 17.89 7.28
CA GLN A 201 17.42 16.74 8.02
C GLN A 201 16.30 15.73 8.22
N LEU A 202 16.52 14.49 7.79
CA LEU A 202 15.62 13.37 8.04
C LEU A 202 15.59 13.15 9.55
N ARG A 203 14.48 13.50 10.18
CA ARG A 203 14.23 13.21 11.60
C ARG A 203 13.20 12.09 11.66
N PRO A 204 13.64 10.82 11.70
CA PRO A 204 12.70 9.72 11.86
C PRO A 204 12.00 9.91 13.21
N GLN A 205 10.70 10.22 13.17
CA GLN A 205 9.83 10.13 14.33
C GLN A 205 9.04 8.83 14.18
N PRO A 206 9.59 7.70 14.65
CA PRO A 206 8.89 6.43 14.55
C PRO A 206 7.60 6.52 15.36
N ILE A 207 6.45 6.34 14.68
CA ILE A 207 5.13 6.28 15.33
C ILE A 207 5.08 5.10 16.33
N LEU A 208 5.81 4.01 16.03
CA LEU A 208 5.95 2.84 16.89
C LEU A 208 7.43 2.47 17.05
N GLN A 209 7.86 2.18 18.29
CA GLN A 209 9.20 1.68 18.57
C GLN A 209 9.19 0.16 18.73
N LEU A 210 10.09 -0.52 18.02
CA LEU A 210 10.32 -1.95 18.22
C LEU A 210 10.99 -2.19 19.59
N PRO A 211 10.67 -3.29 20.29
CA PRO A 211 11.38 -3.68 21.50
C PRO A 211 12.89 -3.87 21.26
N ASP A 212 13.72 -3.46 22.22
CA ASP A 212 15.19 -3.54 22.14
C ASP A 212 15.76 -4.98 22.17
N THR A 213 14.92 -5.98 22.41
CA THR A 213 15.29 -7.38 22.50
C THR A 213 15.19 -8.07 21.15
N ASN A 214 16.13 -8.97 20.83
CA ASN A 214 16.05 -9.89 19.67
C ASN A 214 14.91 -10.93 19.78
N SER A 215 13.93 -10.71 20.65
CA SER A 215 12.71 -11.51 20.74
C SER A 215 11.75 -11.14 19.62
N GLY A 216 10.76 -11.99 19.35
CA GLY A 216 9.62 -11.60 18.54
C GLY A 216 8.88 -10.39 19.13
N TRP A 217 8.01 -9.78 18.34
CA TRP A 217 7.16 -8.66 18.76
C TRP A 217 5.72 -8.87 18.28
N ARG A 218 4.77 -8.20 18.97
CA ARG A 218 3.36 -8.14 18.59
C ARG A 218 2.86 -6.71 18.68
N LEU A 219 2.01 -6.33 17.73
CA LEU A 219 1.20 -5.13 17.81
C LEU A 219 0.03 -5.38 18.75
N VAL A 220 -0.12 -4.53 19.77
CA VAL A 220 -1.19 -4.64 20.76
C VAL A 220 -1.98 -3.35 20.83
N ALA A 221 -3.29 -3.49 21.02
CA ALA A 221 -4.15 -2.38 21.39
C ALA A 221 -3.82 -1.95 22.82
N GLY A 222 -3.60 -0.65 23.03
CA GLY A 222 -3.50 -0.11 24.37
C GLY A 222 -4.85 -0.07 25.09
N GLY A 223 -4.84 0.34 26.36
CA GLY A 223 -6.03 0.27 27.22
C GLY A 223 -7.01 1.44 27.09
N ALA A 224 -6.65 2.53 26.41
CA ALA A 224 -7.48 3.74 26.39
C ALA A 224 -8.52 3.78 25.24
N GLY A 225 -8.51 2.76 24.35
CA GLY A 225 -9.49 2.67 23.27
C GLY A 225 -9.26 3.70 22.16
N THR A 226 -8.01 4.13 21.96
CA THR A 226 -7.63 5.03 20.87
C THR A 226 -6.55 4.38 19.98
N LEU A 227 -6.42 4.87 18.75
CA LEU A 227 -5.37 4.40 17.84
C LEU A 227 -3.97 4.88 18.25
N GLU A 228 -3.88 5.94 19.07
CA GLU A 228 -2.61 6.48 19.58
C GLU A 228 -1.97 5.54 20.61
N ASP A 229 -2.76 4.67 21.25
CA ASP A 229 -2.28 3.74 22.27
C ASP A 229 -1.71 2.44 21.70
N LEU A 230 -1.66 2.29 20.37
CA LEU A 230 -1.04 1.14 19.74
C LEU A 230 0.44 1.08 20.11
N THR A 231 0.91 -0.10 20.54
CA THR A 231 2.33 -0.31 20.89
C THR A 231 2.84 -1.65 20.36
N LEU A 232 4.16 -1.77 20.23
CA LEU A 232 4.82 -3.03 19.91
C LEU A 232 5.36 -3.64 21.19
N ALA A 233 4.76 -4.74 21.62
CA ALA A 233 5.17 -5.48 22.81
C ALA A 233 6.14 -6.61 22.44
N SER A 234 7.13 -6.88 23.29
CA SER A 234 7.98 -8.07 23.16
C SER A 234 7.15 -9.34 23.32
N CYS A 235 7.39 -10.32 22.46
CA CYS A 235 6.76 -11.62 22.48
C CYS A 235 7.84 -12.72 22.43
N PRO A 236 8.06 -13.46 23.53
CA PRO A 236 9.01 -14.56 23.54
C PRO A 236 8.52 -15.73 22.67
N ALA A 237 9.47 -16.45 22.07
CA ALA A 237 9.16 -17.65 21.30
C ALA A 237 8.48 -18.71 22.19
N LYS A 238 7.45 -19.35 21.66
CA LYS A 238 6.72 -20.47 22.30
C LYS A 238 7.09 -21.77 21.60
N GLU A 239 7.21 -22.89 22.30
CA GLU A 239 7.40 -24.20 21.64
C GLU A 239 6.16 -24.59 20.80
N LEU A 240 6.37 -25.36 19.72
CA LEU A 240 5.29 -25.84 18.88
C LEU A 240 4.60 -27.07 19.48
N ALA A 241 3.27 -27.03 19.57
CA ALA A 241 2.47 -28.22 19.85
C ALA A 241 2.32 -29.11 18.59
N PRO A 242 1.91 -30.38 18.74
CA PRO A 242 1.57 -31.22 17.59
C PRO A 242 0.51 -30.56 16.69
N GLY A 243 0.70 -30.65 15.37
CA GLY A 243 -0.18 -30.03 14.37
C GLY A 243 0.05 -28.53 14.14
N GLN A 244 1.00 -27.89 14.83
CA GLN A 244 1.28 -26.46 14.66
C GLN A 244 2.46 -26.20 13.73
N VAL A 245 2.49 -24.99 13.17
CA VAL A 245 3.64 -24.45 12.43
C VAL A 245 3.98 -23.05 12.95
N ARG A 246 5.26 -22.68 12.86
CA ARG A 246 5.72 -21.30 13.05
C ARG A 246 5.87 -20.64 11.70
N ILE A 247 5.37 -19.42 11.60
CA ILE A 247 5.43 -18.60 10.40
C ILE A 247 6.12 -17.28 10.76
N GLU A 248 7.19 -16.94 10.05
CA GLU A 248 7.71 -15.58 10.02
C GLU A 248 6.76 -14.73 9.17
N VAL A 249 6.06 -13.80 9.82
CA VAL A 249 5.02 -13.00 9.19
C VAL A 249 5.66 -11.92 8.34
N ARG A 250 5.23 -11.80 7.09
CA ARG A 250 5.75 -10.81 6.13
C ARG A 250 4.73 -9.74 5.77
N ALA A 251 3.44 -10.10 5.80
CA ALA A 251 2.34 -9.19 5.56
C ALA A 251 1.10 -9.63 6.34
N LEU A 252 0.26 -8.67 6.70
CA LEU A 252 -0.99 -8.87 7.44
C LEU A 252 -2.14 -8.21 6.68
N GLY A 253 -3.29 -8.86 6.66
CA GLY A 253 -4.54 -8.24 6.25
C GLY A 253 -5.16 -7.49 7.44
N VAL A 254 -5.40 -6.19 7.28
CA VAL A 254 -6.08 -5.37 8.31
C VAL A 254 -7.57 -5.35 8.03
N ASN A 255 -8.35 -5.84 8.99
CA ASN A 255 -9.79 -5.95 8.89
C ASN A 255 -10.50 -4.90 9.75
N PHE A 256 -11.76 -4.57 9.44
CA PHE A 256 -12.57 -3.66 10.27
C PHE A 256 -12.67 -4.12 11.72
N ARG A 257 -12.64 -5.44 11.95
CA ARG A 257 -12.48 -6.06 13.27
C ARG A 257 -11.30 -5.47 14.04
N ASP A 258 -10.14 -5.34 13.42
CA ASP A 258 -8.92 -4.88 14.09
C ASP A 258 -9.05 -3.43 14.54
N VAL A 259 -9.77 -2.59 13.79
CA VAL A 259 -10.11 -1.22 14.19
C VAL A 259 -11.01 -1.22 15.43
N LEU A 260 -12.04 -2.08 15.46
CA LEU A 260 -12.92 -2.21 16.63
C LEU A 260 -12.17 -2.71 17.87
N VAL A 261 -11.22 -3.63 17.69
CA VAL A 261 -10.36 -4.13 18.76
C VAL A 261 -9.45 -3.01 19.29
N ALA A 262 -8.80 -2.26 18.39
CA ALA A 262 -7.95 -1.13 18.76
C ALA A 262 -8.72 -0.03 19.51
N LEU A 263 -9.98 0.22 19.14
CA LEU A 263 -10.85 1.20 19.78
C LEU A 263 -11.56 0.66 21.05
N GLY A 264 -11.33 -0.59 21.44
CA GLY A 264 -11.95 -1.18 22.65
C GLY A 264 -13.46 -1.40 22.57
N ILE A 265 -14.05 -1.36 21.37
CA ILE A 265 -15.49 -1.51 21.12
C ILE A 265 -15.86 -2.89 20.54
N TYR A 266 -14.87 -3.78 20.37
CA TYR A 266 -15.12 -5.14 19.91
C TYR A 266 -15.75 -6.01 21.02
N PRO A 267 -16.82 -6.77 20.74
CA PRO A 267 -17.41 -7.68 21.73
C PRO A 267 -16.47 -8.85 22.06
N GLY A 268 -15.96 -8.87 23.29
CA GLY A 268 -15.11 -9.96 23.81
C GLY A 268 -13.61 -9.72 23.64
N ALA A 269 -12.80 -10.63 24.19
CA ALA A 269 -11.34 -10.56 24.08
C ALA A 269 -10.89 -10.98 22.67
N ALA A 270 -10.11 -10.13 22.03
CA ALA A 270 -9.64 -10.32 20.67
C ALA A 270 -8.23 -9.73 20.49
N GLU A 271 -7.32 -10.48 19.89
CA GLU A 271 -6.03 -9.96 19.44
C GLU A 271 -6.16 -9.29 18.06
N LEU A 272 -5.28 -8.31 17.79
CA LEU A 272 -5.15 -7.68 16.48
C LEU A 272 -4.55 -8.66 15.46
N GLY A 273 -4.98 -8.56 14.20
CA GLY A 273 -4.44 -9.34 13.09
C GLY A 273 -5.14 -10.68 12.96
N ALA A 274 -6.20 -10.76 12.16
CA ALA A 274 -6.90 -12.02 11.92
C ALA A 274 -6.15 -12.94 10.93
N GLU A 275 -5.47 -12.34 9.95
CA GLU A 275 -4.91 -13.03 8.80
C GLU A 275 -3.56 -12.45 8.36
N GLY A 276 -2.86 -13.22 7.54
CA GLY A 276 -1.67 -12.73 6.87
C GLY A 276 -1.00 -13.79 6.01
N ALA A 277 0.19 -13.43 5.56
CA ALA A 277 1.06 -14.29 4.78
C ALA A 277 2.51 -14.18 5.26
N GLY A 278 3.24 -15.28 5.09
CA GLY A 278 4.59 -15.38 5.60
C GLY A 278 5.28 -16.65 5.10
N VAL A 279 6.39 -16.97 5.76
CA VAL A 279 7.20 -18.15 5.44
C VAL A 279 7.27 -19.07 6.65
N VAL A 280 7.04 -20.36 6.45
CA VAL A 280 7.17 -21.35 7.52
C VAL A 280 8.63 -21.44 7.98
N THR A 281 8.89 -21.24 9.27
CA THR A 281 10.24 -21.33 9.86
C THR A 281 10.44 -22.57 10.71
N GLU A 282 9.36 -23.18 11.20
CA GLU A 282 9.40 -24.38 12.05
C GLU A 282 8.11 -25.18 11.85
N VAL A 283 8.21 -26.51 11.87
CA VAL A 283 7.07 -27.43 11.69
C VAL A 283 6.98 -28.36 12.89
N GLY A 284 5.83 -28.35 13.56
CA GLY A 284 5.57 -29.17 14.73
C GLY A 284 5.26 -30.63 14.39
N PRO A 285 5.30 -31.54 15.39
CA PRO A 285 5.04 -32.96 15.17
C PRO A 285 3.68 -33.23 14.51
N GLY A 286 3.62 -34.18 13.58
CA GLY A 286 2.38 -34.61 12.94
C GLY A 286 1.90 -33.76 11.76
N VAL A 287 2.61 -32.67 11.42
CA VAL A 287 2.36 -31.89 10.20
C VAL A 287 3.13 -32.49 9.02
N THR A 288 2.41 -32.92 7.98
CA THR A 288 3.01 -33.55 6.78
C THR A 288 2.85 -32.74 5.50
N GLY A 289 1.93 -31.77 5.47
CA GLY A 289 1.60 -30.98 4.28
C GLY A 289 2.42 -29.70 4.11
N LEU A 290 3.25 -29.34 5.07
CA LEU A 290 4.03 -28.10 5.11
C LEU A 290 5.49 -28.39 5.49
N ALA A 291 6.42 -27.59 4.98
CA ALA A 291 7.84 -27.66 5.23
C ALA A 291 8.40 -26.26 5.50
N VAL A 292 9.55 -26.21 6.20
CA VAL A 292 10.29 -24.96 6.39
C VAL A 292 10.67 -24.35 5.04
N GLY A 293 10.46 -23.04 4.90
CA GLY A 293 10.67 -22.30 3.66
C GLY A 293 9.43 -22.19 2.78
N ASP A 294 8.35 -22.93 3.06
CA ASP A 294 7.09 -22.79 2.30
C ASP A 294 6.48 -21.39 2.51
N PRO A 295 6.14 -20.66 1.44
CA PRO A 295 5.31 -19.47 1.54
C PRO A 295 3.85 -19.88 1.79
N VAL A 296 3.24 -19.31 2.82
CA VAL A 296 1.87 -19.64 3.25
C VAL A 296 1.02 -18.39 3.47
N MET A 297 -0.30 -18.54 3.33
CA MET A 297 -1.31 -17.55 3.75
C MET A 297 -2.39 -18.25 4.57
N GLY A 298 -3.06 -17.49 5.45
CA GLY A 298 -4.20 -18.02 6.19
C GLY A 298 -4.60 -17.18 7.39
N LEU A 299 -5.32 -17.81 8.31
CA LEU A 299 -5.79 -17.19 9.55
C LEU A 299 -4.69 -17.27 10.60
N LEU A 300 -3.90 -16.19 10.73
CA LEU A 300 -2.76 -16.15 11.64
C LEU A 300 -3.13 -15.82 13.07
N GLY A 301 -4.21 -15.06 13.27
CA GLY A 301 -4.75 -14.70 14.58
C GLY A 301 -3.87 -13.77 15.42
N VAL A 302 -2.77 -13.25 14.86
CA VAL A 302 -1.87 -12.29 15.50
C VAL A 302 -1.33 -11.27 14.50
N ALA A 303 -1.09 -10.05 14.96
CA ALA A 303 -0.27 -9.04 14.30
C ALA A 303 1.10 -8.98 14.97
N GLY A 304 2.13 -9.56 14.36
CA GLY A 304 3.45 -9.64 14.96
C GLY A 304 4.53 -10.10 13.99
N SER A 305 5.76 -10.25 14.48
CA SER A 305 6.89 -10.78 13.71
C SER A 305 6.73 -12.26 13.36
N GLU A 306 6.05 -13.01 14.23
CA GLU A 306 5.84 -14.45 14.10
C GLU A 306 4.44 -14.85 14.53
N ALA A 307 3.92 -15.90 13.89
CA ALA A 307 2.68 -16.56 14.26
C ALA A 307 2.93 -18.07 14.50
N VAL A 308 2.35 -18.60 15.58
CA VAL A 308 2.27 -20.06 15.83
C VAL A 308 0.83 -20.46 15.66
N VAL A 309 0.54 -21.27 14.65
CA VAL A 309 -0.83 -21.55 14.21
C VAL A 309 -1.02 -23.03 13.90
N ASP A 310 -2.27 -23.49 13.98
CA ASP A 310 -2.65 -24.82 13.50
C ASP A 310 -2.44 -24.92 11.98
N ALA A 311 -1.77 -25.98 11.54
CA ALA A 311 -1.42 -26.18 10.13
C ALA A 311 -2.65 -26.25 9.19
N ARG A 312 -3.85 -26.52 9.72
CA ARG A 312 -5.11 -26.55 8.95
C ARG A 312 -5.65 -25.16 8.63
N LEU A 313 -5.19 -24.13 9.33
CA LEU A 313 -5.65 -22.74 9.15
C LEU A 313 -4.84 -21.97 8.10
N VAL A 314 -3.84 -22.62 7.50
CA VAL A 314 -2.97 -22.03 6.49
C VAL A 314 -2.86 -22.94 5.27
N VAL A 315 -2.60 -22.34 4.12
CA VAL A 315 -2.38 -23.03 2.86
C VAL A 315 -1.12 -22.50 2.19
N LYS A 316 -0.42 -23.37 1.46
CA LYS A 316 0.69 -22.94 0.60
C LYS A 316 0.18 -21.96 -0.45
N LEU A 317 0.99 -20.95 -0.77
CA LEU A 317 0.69 -20.06 -1.89
C LEU A 317 0.71 -20.89 -3.19
N PRO A 318 -0.39 -20.89 -3.99
CA PRO A 318 -0.49 -21.71 -5.19
C PRO A 318 0.42 -21.25 -6.33
N ASN A 319 0.83 -19.97 -6.33
CA ASN A 319 1.70 -19.33 -7.32
C ASN A 319 2.64 -18.34 -6.61
N ARG A 320 3.64 -17.77 -7.30
CA ARG A 320 4.56 -16.74 -6.77
C ARG A 320 3.86 -15.38 -6.53
N TRP A 321 2.73 -15.39 -5.83
CA TRP A 321 2.05 -14.18 -5.41
C TRP A 321 2.92 -13.39 -4.46
N PRO A 322 2.94 -12.05 -4.58
CA PRO A 322 3.45 -11.21 -3.51
C PRO A 322 2.77 -11.58 -2.19
N LEU A 323 3.54 -11.68 -1.11
CA LEU A 323 2.98 -12.00 0.21
C LEU A 323 1.98 -10.93 0.67
N THR A 324 2.15 -9.68 0.23
CA THR A 324 1.20 -8.58 0.46
C THR A 324 -0.17 -8.88 -0.13
N ASP A 325 -0.21 -9.37 -1.36
CA ASP A 325 -1.47 -9.68 -2.06
C ASP A 325 -2.14 -10.90 -1.41
N ALA A 326 -1.34 -11.92 -1.08
CA ALA A 326 -1.81 -13.12 -0.40
C ALA A 326 -2.37 -12.83 1.00
N ALA A 327 -1.84 -11.83 1.72
CA ALA A 327 -2.31 -11.46 3.05
C ALA A 327 -3.72 -10.85 3.05
N GLY A 328 -4.19 -10.28 1.94
CA GLY A 328 -5.52 -9.67 1.82
C GLY A 328 -6.64 -10.63 1.41
N VAL A 329 -6.36 -11.94 1.32
CA VAL A 329 -7.27 -12.95 0.75
C VAL A 329 -8.03 -13.77 1.80
N PRO A 330 -7.39 -14.33 2.85
CA PRO A 330 -8.00 -15.37 3.68
C PRO A 330 -9.38 -15.01 4.27
N VAL A 331 -9.51 -13.97 5.08
CA VAL A 331 -10.72 -13.60 5.80
C VAL A 331 -11.82 -13.20 4.84
N VAL A 332 -11.52 -12.37 3.84
CA VAL A 332 -12.56 -11.85 2.95
C VAL A 332 -13.15 -12.95 2.05
N PHE A 333 -12.30 -13.82 1.50
CA PHE A 333 -12.76 -14.93 0.66
C PHE A 333 -13.34 -16.08 1.47
N LEU A 334 -12.78 -16.43 2.64
CA LEU A 334 -13.40 -17.43 3.52
C LEU A 334 -14.77 -16.97 4.01
N THR A 335 -14.93 -15.70 4.36
CA THR A 335 -16.22 -15.13 4.78
C THR A 335 -17.24 -15.20 3.65
N ALA A 336 -16.87 -14.71 2.45
CA ALA A 336 -17.76 -14.74 1.28
C ALA A 336 -18.10 -16.18 0.85
N TYR A 337 -17.12 -17.08 0.83
CA TYR A 337 -17.31 -18.48 0.50
C TYR A 337 -18.22 -19.18 1.51
N TYR A 338 -17.97 -19.01 2.81
CA TYR A 338 -18.79 -19.62 3.86
C TYR A 338 -20.22 -19.08 3.81
N ALA A 339 -20.40 -17.77 3.68
CA ALA A 339 -21.71 -17.14 3.57
C ALA A 339 -22.53 -17.65 2.37
N LEU A 340 -21.94 -17.63 1.17
CA LEU A 340 -22.66 -17.95 -0.06
C LEU A 340 -22.74 -19.45 -0.33
N ARG A 341 -21.64 -20.19 -0.15
CA ARG A 341 -21.57 -21.61 -0.51
C ARG A 341 -22.04 -22.52 0.60
N VAL A 342 -21.69 -22.23 1.86
CA VAL A 342 -21.98 -23.12 3.00
C VAL A 342 -23.33 -22.78 3.62
N LEU A 343 -23.58 -21.50 3.94
CA LEU A 343 -24.83 -21.09 4.59
C LEU A 343 -25.98 -20.92 3.58
N ALA A 344 -25.80 -20.08 2.55
CA ALA A 344 -26.84 -19.81 1.58
C ALA A 344 -26.99 -20.90 0.50
N GLN A 345 -25.97 -21.77 0.34
CA GLN A 345 -25.97 -22.87 -0.64
C GLN A 345 -26.44 -22.44 -2.03
N VAL A 346 -25.89 -21.31 -2.50
CA VAL A 346 -26.35 -20.68 -3.74
C VAL A 346 -26.24 -21.60 -4.96
N GLN A 347 -27.21 -21.47 -5.85
CA GLN A 347 -27.29 -22.21 -7.11
C GLN A 347 -27.06 -21.28 -8.31
N PRO A 348 -26.51 -21.79 -9.43
CA PRO A 348 -26.42 -21.02 -10.66
C PRO A 348 -27.79 -20.51 -11.12
N GLY A 349 -27.85 -19.25 -11.57
CA GLY A 349 -29.09 -18.57 -11.97
C GLY A 349 -29.86 -17.89 -10.84
N GLU A 350 -29.48 -18.08 -9.57
CA GLU A 350 -30.03 -17.29 -8.46
C GLU A 350 -29.46 -15.88 -8.43
N SER A 351 -30.18 -14.95 -7.80
CA SER A 351 -29.72 -13.57 -7.59
C SER A 351 -29.28 -13.29 -6.15
N VAL A 352 -28.24 -12.46 -6.01
CA VAL A 352 -27.69 -12.04 -4.71
C VAL A 352 -27.57 -10.53 -4.61
N LEU A 353 -28.01 -9.96 -3.49
CA LEU A 353 -27.71 -8.60 -3.08
C LEU A 353 -26.50 -8.59 -2.13
N VAL A 354 -25.44 -7.89 -2.52
CA VAL A 354 -24.23 -7.70 -1.72
C VAL A 354 -24.14 -6.24 -1.26
N HIS A 355 -24.28 -6.01 0.05
CA HIS A 355 -24.06 -4.68 0.62
C HIS A 355 -22.58 -4.38 0.83
N ALA A 356 -22.23 -3.09 0.74
CA ALA A 356 -20.84 -2.62 0.82
C ALA A 356 -19.90 -3.37 -0.15
N ALA A 357 -20.37 -3.59 -1.38
CA ALA A 357 -19.74 -4.42 -2.39
C ALA A 357 -18.34 -3.97 -2.82
N ALA A 358 -18.00 -2.69 -2.62
CA ALA A 358 -16.67 -2.13 -2.87
C ALA A 358 -15.73 -2.19 -1.64
N GLY A 359 -16.10 -2.95 -0.60
CA GLY A 359 -15.22 -3.33 0.51
C GLY A 359 -14.66 -4.74 0.33
N GLY A 360 -13.72 -5.17 1.18
CA GLY A 360 -13.01 -6.45 1.01
C GLY A 360 -13.91 -7.68 0.85
N VAL A 361 -14.79 -7.96 1.83
CA VAL A 361 -15.74 -9.09 1.75
C VAL A 361 -16.71 -8.92 0.59
N GLY A 362 -17.20 -7.69 0.36
CA GLY A 362 -18.11 -7.38 -0.73
C GLY A 362 -17.50 -7.72 -2.10
N MET A 363 -16.25 -7.31 -2.33
CA MET A 363 -15.54 -7.59 -3.58
C MET A 363 -15.29 -9.09 -3.76
N ALA A 364 -14.93 -9.81 -2.70
CA ALA A 364 -14.79 -11.27 -2.75
C ALA A 364 -16.13 -11.97 -3.06
N ALA A 365 -17.23 -11.51 -2.46
CA ALA A 365 -18.57 -12.03 -2.70
C ALA A 365 -19.05 -11.81 -4.13
N VAL A 366 -18.84 -10.62 -4.70
CA VAL A 366 -19.19 -10.32 -6.11
C VAL A 366 -18.41 -11.24 -7.06
N GLN A 367 -17.11 -11.45 -6.83
CA GLN A 367 -16.28 -12.33 -7.66
C GLN A 367 -16.77 -13.78 -7.61
N LEU A 368 -17.02 -14.32 -6.41
CA LEU A 368 -17.50 -15.69 -6.22
C LEU A 368 -18.92 -15.88 -6.79
N ALA A 369 -19.81 -14.92 -6.56
CA ALA A 369 -21.17 -14.96 -7.10
C ALA A 369 -21.17 -15.02 -8.63
N ARG A 370 -20.37 -14.19 -9.30
CA ARG A 370 -20.21 -14.23 -10.76
C ARG A 370 -19.62 -15.55 -11.24
N LEU A 371 -18.58 -16.04 -10.56
CA LEU A 371 -17.95 -17.32 -10.88
C LEU A 371 -18.96 -18.49 -10.84
N TRP A 372 -19.94 -18.43 -9.93
CA TRP A 372 -20.99 -19.43 -9.79
C TRP A 372 -22.25 -19.15 -10.62
N GLY A 373 -22.25 -18.10 -11.44
CA GLY A 373 -23.34 -17.78 -12.35
C GLY A 373 -24.55 -17.16 -11.67
N LEU A 374 -24.35 -16.37 -10.61
CA LEU A 374 -25.41 -15.61 -9.97
C LEU A 374 -25.59 -14.23 -10.64
N GLU A 375 -26.82 -13.73 -10.61
CA GLU A 375 -27.13 -12.33 -10.91
C GLU A 375 -26.79 -11.47 -9.68
N VAL A 376 -25.92 -10.46 -9.83
CA VAL A 376 -25.38 -9.70 -8.69
C VAL A 376 -25.95 -8.29 -8.64
N PHE A 377 -26.60 -7.97 -7.54
CA PHE A 377 -26.99 -6.62 -7.14
C PHE A 377 -26.02 -6.13 -6.05
N ALA A 378 -25.55 -4.90 -6.15
CA ALA A 378 -24.47 -4.39 -5.31
C ALA A 378 -24.77 -3.00 -4.78
N THR A 379 -24.47 -2.74 -3.50
CA THR A 379 -24.48 -1.36 -2.97
C THR A 379 -23.09 -0.87 -2.59
N ALA A 380 -22.79 0.38 -2.92
CA ALA A 380 -21.60 1.10 -2.46
C ALA A 380 -21.84 2.61 -2.49
N SER A 381 -21.00 3.39 -1.79
CA SER A 381 -21.01 4.85 -1.93
C SER A 381 -20.64 5.25 -3.36
N ARG A 382 -21.29 6.30 -3.90
CA ARG A 382 -21.12 6.74 -5.30
C ARG A 382 -19.68 6.85 -5.80
N GLY A 383 -18.77 7.41 -5.00
CA GLY A 383 -17.35 7.53 -5.36
C GLY A 383 -16.59 6.21 -5.53
N LYS A 384 -17.24 5.06 -5.31
CA LYS A 384 -16.67 3.71 -5.47
C LYS A 384 -17.35 2.90 -6.57
N TRP A 385 -18.26 3.50 -7.34
CA TRP A 385 -19.02 2.77 -8.37
C TRP A 385 -18.14 2.28 -9.52
N ASP A 386 -17.09 3.04 -9.89
CA ASP A 386 -16.13 2.62 -10.92
C ASP A 386 -15.45 1.27 -10.60
N THR A 387 -15.22 0.99 -9.32
CA THR A 387 -14.73 -0.32 -8.87
C THR A 387 -15.74 -1.42 -9.20
N LEU A 388 -17.03 -1.20 -8.91
CA LEU A 388 -18.09 -2.18 -9.20
C LEU A 388 -18.31 -2.38 -10.71
N HIS A 389 -18.20 -1.30 -11.50
CA HIS A 389 -18.26 -1.37 -12.96
C HIS A 389 -17.11 -2.18 -13.54
N THR A 390 -15.89 -1.99 -13.02
CA THR A 390 -14.72 -2.79 -13.40
C THR A 390 -14.91 -4.28 -13.06
N MET A 391 -15.67 -4.57 -12.00
CA MET A 391 -16.06 -5.94 -11.61
C MET A 391 -17.26 -6.48 -12.40
N GLY A 392 -17.76 -5.72 -13.38
CA GLY A 392 -18.80 -6.13 -14.33
C GLY A 392 -20.23 -5.80 -13.91
N CYS A 393 -20.45 -5.10 -12.78
CA CYS A 393 -21.78 -4.66 -12.38
C CYS A 393 -22.21 -3.44 -13.20
N ASP A 394 -23.33 -3.51 -13.91
CA ASP A 394 -23.86 -2.37 -14.65
C ASP A 394 -24.59 -1.36 -13.75
N ASN A 395 -25.00 -0.21 -14.32
CA ASN A 395 -25.69 0.86 -13.60
C ASN A 395 -27.05 0.46 -13.02
N THR A 396 -27.71 -0.56 -13.57
CA THR A 396 -29.02 -1.04 -13.08
C THR A 396 -28.91 -1.99 -11.90
N HIS A 397 -27.71 -2.57 -11.71
CA HIS A 397 -27.36 -3.49 -10.63
C HIS A 397 -26.52 -2.85 -9.52
N VAL A 398 -26.32 -1.52 -9.57
CA VAL A 398 -25.57 -0.76 -8.56
C VAL A 398 -26.46 0.32 -7.95
N ALA A 399 -26.44 0.42 -6.62
CA ALA A 399 -27.15 1.47 -5.90
C ALA A 399 -26.32 2.06 -4.73
N ASP A 400 -26.75 3.21 -4.23
CA ASP A 400 -26.04 3.91 -3.15
C ASP A 400 -26.23 3.17 -1.82
N SER A 401 -25.13 2.85 -1.13
CA SER A 401 -25.19 2.18 0.17
C SER A 401 -25.54 3.12 1.34
N ARG A 402 -25.68 4.42 1.09
CA ARG A 402 -25.97 5.43 2.14
C ARG A 402 -27.43 5.88 2.17
N THR A 403 -28.26 5.38 1.26
CA THR A 403 -29.68 5.73 1.18
C THR A 403 -30.51 4.47 1.05
N LEU A 404 -31.81 4.53 1.35
CA LEU A 404 -32.74 3.41 1.16
C LEU A 404 -33.20 3.25 -0.30
N ALA A 405 -32.71 4.10 -1.21
CA ALA A 405 -33.12 4.10 -2.63
C ALA A 405 -32.75 2.82 -3.38
N PHE A 406 -31.84 2.00 -2.84
CA PHE A 406 -31.53 0.68 -3.41
C PHE A 406 -32.74 -0.25 -3.41
N GLU A 407 -33.67 -0.10 -2.45
CA GLU A 407 -34.88 -0.92 -2.38
C GLU A 407 -35.74 -0.71 -3.64
N GLU A 408 -36.12 0.54 -3.92
CA GLU A 408 -36.90 0.88 -5.11
C GLU A 408 -36.15 0.55 -6.40
N THR A 409 -34.85 0.86 -6.46
CA THR A 409 -34.01 0.59 -7.63
C THR A 409 -34.03 -0.90 -7.98
N PHE A 410 -33.74 -1.77 -7.03
CA PHE A 410 -33.67 -3.21 -7.28
C PHE A 410 -35.04 -3.85 -7.40
N TRP A 411 -36.07 -3.30 -6.74
CA TRP A 411 -37.45 -3.72 -6.96
C TRP A 411 -37.87 -3.50 -8.42
N LEU A 412 -37.54 -2.34 -8.99
CA LEU A 412 -37.82 -2.03 -10.40
C LEU A 412 -36.97 -2.89 -11.35
N THR A 413 -35.66 -3.00 -11.12
CA THR A 413 -34.76 -3.82 -11.97
C THR A 413 -35.17 -5.29 -12.00
N THR A 414 -35.67 -5.83 -10.88
CA THR A 414 -36.14 -7.22 -10.79
C THR A 414 -37.60 -7.41 -11.20
N GLU A 415 -38.29 -6.36 -11.66
CA GLU A 415 -39.72 -6.37 -11.98
C GLU A 415 -40.59 -6.92 -10.82
N GLY A 416 -40.21 -6.59 -9.57
CA GLY A 416 -40.89 -7.02 -8.34
C GLY A 416 -40.59 -8.45 -7.90
N ARG A 417 -39.70 -9.17 -8.60
CA ARG A 417 -39.25 -10.52 -8.21
C ARG A 417 -38.40 -10.50 -6.94
N GLY A 418 -37.66 -9.42 -6.69
CA GLY A 418 -36.67 -9.34 -5.62
C GLY A 418 -35.46 -10.24 -5.86
N VAL A 419 -34.66 -10.46 -4.82
CA VAL A 419 -33.46 -11.32 -4.85
C VAL A 419 -33.68 -12.66 -4.14
N ASP A 420 -32.78 -13.63 -4.34
CA ASP A 420 -32.86 -14.94 -3.69
C ASP A 420 -31.99 -15.02 -2.42
N VAL A 421 -30.92 -14.23 -2.37
CA VAL A 421 -29.97 -14.14 -1.25
C VAL A 421 -29.60 -12.69 -0.96
N VAL A 422 -29.48 -12.34 0.31
CA VAL A 422 -28.89 -11.07 0.76
C VAL A 422 -27.67 -11.36 1.63
N LEU A 423 -26.53 -10.78 1.27
CA LEU A 423 -25.35 -10.69 2.12
C LEU A 423 -25.30 -9.29 2.74
N ASN A 424 -25.78 -9.18 3.98
CA ASN A 424 -25.95 -7.91 4.66
C ASN A 424 -24.76 -7.54 5.56
N SER A 425 -24.45 -6.24 5.57
CA SER A 425 -23.50 -5.60 6.48
C SER A 425 -23.98 -4.22 6.97
N LEU A 426 -25.20 -3.81 6.59
CA LEU A 426 -25.84 -2.58 7.03
C LEU A 426 -26.70 -2.84 8.27
N ALA A 427 -27.18 -1.78 8.93
CA ALA A 427 -27.93 -1.87 10.18
C ALA A 427 -29.21 -1.03 10.14
N GLY A 428 -30.13 -1.26 11.09
CA GLY A 428 -31.37 -0.50 11.24
C GLY A 428 -32.30 -0.61 10.04
N GLU A 429 -32.84 0.54 9.59
CA GLU A 429 -33.82 0.61 8.50
C GLU A 429 -33.30 0.03 7.17
N PHE A 430 -31.98 -0.01 6.99
CA PHE A 430 -31.35 -0.65 5.84
C PHE A 430 -31.58 -2.16 5.84
N THR A 431 -31.44 -2.81 6.99
CA THR A 431 -31.72 -4.26 7.15
C THR A 431 -33.19 -4.56 6.81
N ASP A 432 -34.12 -3.73 7.30
CA ASP A 432 -35.56 -3.88 7.02
C ASP A 432 -35.87 -3.72 5.52
N ALA A 433 -35.22 -2.76 4.84
CA ALA A 433 -35.33 -2.58 3.39
C ALA A 433 -34.77 -3.77 2.61
N SER A 434 -33.63 -4.32 3.04
CA SER A 434 -33.03 -5.50 2.41
C SER A 434 -33.89 -6.76 2.58
N LEU A 435 -34.59 -6.91 3.71
CA LEU A 435 -35.54 -8.01 3.92
C LEU A 435 -36.77 -7.90 3.00
N ARG A 436 -37.23 -6.68 2.69
CA ARG A 436 -38.35 -6.46 1.75
C ARG A 436 -38.00 -6.84 0.30
N LEU A 437 -36.71 -6.89 -0.04
CA LEU A 437 -36.23 -7.43 -1.31
C LEU A 437 -36.22 -8.97 -1.40
N LEU A 438 -36.72 -9.68 -0.37
CA LEU A 438 -36.94 -11.13 -0.38
C LEU A 438 -38.45 -11.50 -0.35
N PRO A 439 -39.29 -10.97 -1.27
CA PRO A 439 -40.75 -11.11 -1.19
C PRO A 439 -41.24 -12.56 -1.35
N ARG A 440 -40.42 -13.42 -1.96
CA ARG A 440 -40.70 -14.84 -2.22
C ARG A 440 -40.10 -15.75 -1.13
N GLY A 441 -39.62 -15.18 -0.03
CA GLY A 441 -38.65 -15.83 0.84
C GLY A 441 -37.24 -15.81 0.23
N GLY A 442 -36.26 -16.36 0.94
CA GLY A 442 -34.87 -16.37 0.50
C GLY A 442 -33.93 -16.64 1.68
N ARG A 443 -32.64 -16.38 1.47
CA ARG A 443 -31.62 -16.53 2.52
C ARG A 443 -31.03 -15.17 2.85
N PHE A 444 -31.11 -14.80 4.12
CA PHE A 444 -30.54 -13.56 4.63
C PHE A 444 -29.33 -13.89 5.51
N ILE A 445 -28.14 -13.46 5.09
CA ILE A 445 -26.90 -13.67 5.83
C ILE A 445 -26.44 -12.34 6.43
N GLU A 446 -26.49 -12.26 7.76
CA GLU A 446 -26.09 -11.07 8.51
C GLU A 446 -24.62 -11.15 8.94
N MET A 447 -23.83 -10.12 8.61
CA MET A 447 -22.44 -10.00 9.04
C MET A 447 -22.24 -8.96 10.16
N GLY A 448 -23.17 -8.02 10.32
CA GLY A 448 -23.12 -6.97 11.34
C GLY A 448 -23.29 -7.52 12.76
N LYS A 449 -22.50 -7.01 13.72
CA LYS A 449 -22.53 -7.46 15.13
C LYS A 449 -23.28 -6.56 16.10
N THR A 450 -23.74 -5.38 15.69
CA THR A 450 -24.30 -4.36 16.58
C THR A 450 -25.71 -4.65 17.09
N GLU A 451 -26.47 -5.56 16.48
CA GLU A 451 -27.91 -5.72 16.78
C GLU A 451 -28.32 -7.03 17.48
N PHE A 452 -27.36 -7.88 17.90
CA PHE A 452 -27.68 -9.14 18.59
C PHE A 452 -28.34 -8.98 19.98
N GLY A 453 -28.62 -7.75 20.43
CA GLY A 453 -29.15 -7.44 21.76
C GLY A 453 -30.68 -7.51 21.94
N THR A 454 -31.48 -7.57 20.87
CA THR A 454 -32.94 -7.65 20.97
C THR A 454 -33.54 -8.59 19.93
N PRO A 455 -34.15 -9.73 20.32
CA PRO A 455 -34.84 -10.60 19.38
C PRO A 455 -36.13 -9.90 18.89
N ARG A 456 -36.06 -9.22 17.76
CA ARG A 456 -37.27 -8.92 16.98
C ARG A 456 -37.77 -10.24 16.38
N SER A 457 -39.08 -10.43 16.37
CA SER A 457 -39.76 -11.57 15.76
C SER A 457 -39.55 -11.56 14.25
N LEU A 458 -38.43 -12.09 13.80
CA LEU A 458 -38.10 -12.26 12.40
C LEU A 458 -38.59 -13.64 11.92
N PRO A 459 -38.99 -13.78 10.64
CA PRO A 459 -39.41 -15.07 10.08
C PRO A 459 -38.31 -16.13 10.26
N ARG A 460 -38.73 -17.39 10.48
CA ARG A 460 -37.93 -18.55 10.95
C ARG A 460 -36.73 -19.02 10.07
N THR A 461 -36.19 -18.20 9.18
CA THR A 461 -35.12 -18.60 8.24
C THR A 461 -33.88 -17.68 8.26
N ILE A 462 -33.57 -17.08 9.41
CA ILE A 462 -32.30 -16.35 9.60
C ILE A 462 -31.25 -17.34 10.15
N LEU A 463 -30.24 -17.64 9.33
CA LEU A 463 -29.06 -18.39 9.77
C LEU A 463 -28.11 -17.42 10.46
N GLY A 464 -28.18 -17.35 11.79
CA GLY A 464 -27.22 -16.61 12.61
C GLY A 464 -25.89 -17.34 12.75
N TRP A 465 -24.81 -16.57 12.91
CA TRP A 465 -23.46 -17.08 13.19
C TRP A 465 -23.44 -17.86 14.52
N PRO A 466 -22.89 -19.08 14.60
CA PRO A 466 -22.72 -19.76 15.87
C PRO A 466 -21.62 -19.04 16.69
N THR A 467 -22.02 -18.36 17.75
CA THR A 467 -21.13 -17.89 18.81
C THR A 467 -20.76 -19.07 19.70
N GLY A 468 -19.75 -19.84 19.30
CA GLY A 468 -19.30 -20.97 20.12
C GLY A 468 -18.24 -21.85 19.49
N LEU A 469 -17.01 -21.35 19.39
CA LEU A 469 -15.82 -22.20 19.48
C LEU A 469 -14.95 -21.62 20.60
N SER A 470 -15.41 -21.85 21.83
CA SER A 470 -14.59 -21.79 23.03
C SER A 470 -14.05 -23.20 23.29
N THR A 471 -12.79 -23.42 22.88
CA THR A 471 -11.69 -24.22 23.46
C THR A 471 -10.76 -24.67 22.35
#